data_AF-A0A432RVY9-F1
#
_entry.id   AF-A0A432RVY9-F1
#
_cell.length_a   1.000
_cell.length_b   1.000
_cell.length_c   1.000
_cell.angle_alpha   90.00
_cell.angle_beta   90.00
_cell.angle_gamma   90.00
#
_symmetry.space_group_name_H-M   'P 1'
#
loop_
_entity.id
_entity.type
_entity.pdbx_description
1 polymer ?
#
loop_
_entity_poly.entity_id
_entity_poly.type
_entity_poly.pdbx_seq_one_letter_code
_entity_poly.pdbx_strand_id
1 'polypeptide(L)'
;MAKYLFYRMTHDSGFAPNPFWGYLTLVACAPNHSDQAKGLKVGDWIIGVEAKSLAECRKRVGLNSDVEQSLIYVAKIDEILGLDEYFKDKRFENKKVNKKVMIIEKEGETMFIILKMENRNG
;
A
#
# COMPACT_ATOMS: atom_id res chain seq x y z
N MET A 1 -9.54 9.84 -17.67
CA MET A 1 -9.40 10.45 -16.33
C MET A 1 -8.67 9.48 -15.41
N ALA A 2 -7.85 10.00 -14.49
CA ALA A 2 -7.18 9.19 -13.47
C ALA A 2 -8.18 8.78 -12.37
N LYS A 3 -8.04 7.56 -11.86
CA LYS A 3 -8.79 7.05 -10.71
C LYS A 3 -8.03 7.32 -9.41
N TYR A 4 -8.77 7.36 -8.30
CA TYR A 4 -8.24 7.51 -6.95
C TYR A 4 -8.77 6.37 -6.08
N LEU A 5 -7.88 5.62 -5.45
CA LEU A 5 -8.22 4.60 -4.46
C LEU A 5 -7.81 5.07 -3.07
N PHE A 6 -8.75 5.06 -2.12
CA PHE A 6 -8.46 5.31 -0.71
C PHE A 6 -8.12 3.99 -0.01
N TYR A 7 -6.88 3.85 0.44
CA TYR A 7 -6.40 2.71 1.20
C TYR A 7 -6.45 3.01 2.70
N ARG A 8 -7.32 2.31 3.43
CA ARG A 8 -7.50 2.51 4.88
C ARG A 8 -6.54 1.63 5.67
N MET A 9 -5.55 2.24 6.32
CA MET A 9 -4.53 1.56 7.13
C MET A 9 -5.04 1.26 8.53
N THR A 10 -5.10 -0.02 8.91
CA THR A 10 -5.52 -0.44 10.27
C THR A 10 -4.33 -0.66 11.21
N HIS A 11 -3.18 -1.02 10.67
CA HIS A 11 -1.91 -1.25 11.35
C HIS A 11 -0.76 -1.18 10.34
N ASP A 12 0.47 -1.07 10.82
CA ASP A 12 1.70 -1.15 10.01
C ASP A 12 2.56 -2.31 10.51
N SER A 13 2.67 -3.36 9.71
CA SER A 13 3.53 -4.52 9.96
C SER A 13 4.85 -4.46 9.17
N GLY A 14 5.08 -3.39 8.40
CA GLY A 14 6.17 -3.27 7.43
C GLY A 14 5.99 -4.13 6.18
N PHE A 15 4.89 -4.87 6.06
CA PHE A 15 4.62 -5.77 4.94
C PHE A 15 3.98 -5.06 3.73
N ALA A 16 2.85 -4.40 3.94
CA ALA A 16 2.14 -3.61 2.94
C ALA A 16 1.24 -2.57 3.62
N PRO A 17 1.26 -1.28 3.20
CA PRO A 17 2.21 -0.66 2.28
C PRO A 17 3.63 -0.71 2.84
N ASN A 18 4.61 -1.00 1.99
CA ASN A 18 6.01 -1.06 2.38
C ASN A 18 6.78 0.06 1.66
N PRO A 19 7.10 1.18 2.33
CA PRO A 19 7.78 2.35 1.75
C PRO A 19 9.31 2.21 1.65
N PHE A 20 9.87 1.10 2.13
CA PHE A 20 11.31 0.98 2.30
C PHE A 20 12.04 0.64 0.99
N TRP A 21 13.37 0.83 0.97
CA TRP A 21 14.26 0.53 -0.17
C TRP A 21 13.90 1.24 -1.48
N GLY A 22 13.40 2.48 -1.38
CA GLY A 22 13.18 3.37 -2.53
C GLY A 22 11.90 3.11 -3.32
N TYR A 23 11.07 2.15 -2.90
CA TYR A 23 9.78 1.85 -3.53
C TYR A 23 8.70 1.74 -2.47
N LEU A 24 7.56 2.38 -2.72
CA LEU A 24 6.34 2.09 -1.99
C LEU A 24 5.63 0.93 -2.70
N THR A 25 5.70 -0.25 -2.12
CA THR A 25 5.05 -1.45 -2.65
C THR A 25 3.79 -1.74 -1.88
N LEU A 26 2.67 -1.88 -2.59
CA LEU A 26 1.42 -2.37 -2.03
C LEU A 26 1.22 -3.80 -2.54
N VAL A 27 1.39 -4.76 -1.63
CA VAL A 27 0.87 -6.13 -1.83
C VAL A 27 -0.62 -6.06 -1.53
N ALA A 28 -1.44 -6.73 -2.33
CA ALA A 28 -2.86 -6.50 -2.33
C ALA A 28 -3.62 -6.99 -1.07
N CYS A 29 -3.43 -6.29 0.06
CA CYS A 29 -4.45 -6.05 1.08
C CYS A 29 -5.46 -5.01 0.61
N ALA A 30 -5.26 -4.42 -0.58
CA ALA A 30 -6.34 -3.74 -1.29
C ALA A 30 -7.46 -4.75 -1.49
N PRO A 31 -8.73 -4.40 -1.25
CA PRO A 31 -9.84 -5.30 -1.50
C PRO A 31 -9.89 -5.57 -3.02
N ASN A 32 -9.18 -6.60 -3.48
CA ASN A 32 -9.11 -7.04 -4.88
C ASN A 32 -10.49 -7.39 -5.44
N HIS A 33 -11.45 -7.58 -4.53
CA HIS A 33 -12.84 -7.90 -4.82
C HIS A 33 -13.69 -6.63 -4.96
N SER A 34 -13.18 -5.46 -4.53
CA SER A 34 -13.88 -4.19 -4.71
C SER A 34 -13.77 -3.73 -6.15
N ASP A 35 -14.87 -3.24 -6.70
CA ASP A 35 -14.89 -2.67 -8.05
C ASP A 35 -13.98 -1.43 -8.19
N GLN A 36 -13.57 -0.83 -7.06
CA GLN A 36 -12.64 0.29 -7.02
C GLN A 36 -11.19 -0.12 -7.32
N ALA A 37 -10.77 -1.30 -6.88
CA ALA A 37 -9.44 -1.85 -7.19
C ALA A 37 -9.38 -2.44 -8.61
N LYS A 38 -10.51 -2.90 -9.15
CA LYS A 38 -10.60 -3.42 -10.51
C LYS A 38 -10.31 -2.34 -11.55
N GLY A 39 -9.31 -2.59 -12.38
CA GLY A 39 -8.91 -1.71 -13.46
C GLY A 39 -8.22 -0.44 -13.00
N LEU A 40 -7.51 -0.47 -11.86
CA LEU A 40 -6.42 0.45 -11.61
C LEU A 40 -5.32 0.22 -12.64
N LYS A 41 -4.69 1.30 -13.09
CA LYS A 41 -3.61 1.29 -14.08
C LYS A 41 -2.53 2.29 -13.72
N VAL A 42 -1.39 2.17 -14.39
CA VAL A 42 -0.33 3.18 -14.34
C VAL A 42 -0.93 4.57 -14.58
N GLY A 43 -0.60 5.49 -13.68
CA GLY A 43 -1.11 6.85 -13.67
C GLY A 43 -2.30 7.14 -12.76
N ASP A 44 -2.96 6.12 -12.22
CA ASP A 44 -3.95 6.28 -11.15
C ASP A 44 -3.27 6.54 -9.80
N TRP A 45 -4.04 6.95 -8.79
CA TRP A 45 -3.51 7.37 -7.48
C TRP A 45 -4.02 6.49 -6.36
N ILE A 46 -3.15 6.20 -5.40
CA ILE A 46 -3.49 5.54 -4.14
C ILE A 46 -3.21 6.53 -3.00
N ILE A 47 -4.23 6.69 -2.15
CA ILE A 47 -4.23 7.62 -1.02
C ILE A 47 -4.36 6.80 0.25
N GLY A 48 -3.27 6.68 1.00
CA GLY A 48 -3.23 6.00 2.29
C GLY A 48 -3.75 6.90 3.39
N VAL A 49 -4.78 6.46 4.11
CA VAL A 49 -5.37 7.19 5.25
C VAL A 49 -5.48 6.27 6.46
N GLU A 50 -5.44 6.83 7.65
CA GLU A 50 -5.70 6.07 8.87
C GLU A 50 -7.11 5.49 8.87
N ALA A 51 -7.27 4.21 9.24
CA ALA A 51 -8.56 3.69 9.66
C ALA A 51 -8.89 4.19 11.07
N LYS A 52 -10.16 4.10 11.46
CA LYS A 52 -10.63 4.52 12.78
C LYS A 52 -9.81 3.91 13.93
N SER A 53 -9.46 2.63 13.83
CA SER A 53 -8.66 1.93 14.84
C SER A 53 -7.28 2.56 15.03
N LEU A 54 -6.61 2.95 13.94
CA LEU A 54 -5.29 3.56 13.97
C LEU A 54 -5.35 5.00 14.48
N ALA A 55 -6.36 5.76 14.06
CA ALA A 55 -6.63 7.10 14.57
C ALA A 55 -6.89 7.08 16.10
N GLU A 56 -7.66 6.11 16.60
CA GLU A 56 -7.87 5.92 18.04
C GLU A 56 -6.57 5.60 18.78
N CYS A 57 -5.70 4.73 18.24
CA CYS A 57 -4.37 4.47 18.81
C CYS A 57 -3.55 5.76 18.93
N ARG A 58 -3.50 6.54 17.85
CA ARG A 58 -2.79 7.82 17.77
C ARG A 58 -3.34 8.83 18.78
N LYS A 59 -4.66 8.98 18.87
CA LYS A 59 -5.33 9.88 19.83
C LYS A 59 -5.05 9.46 21.29
N ARG A 60 -5.01 8.16 21.59
CA ARG A 60 -4.71 7.63 22.94
C ARG A 60 -3.31 7.99 23.45
N VAL A 61 -2.34 8.15 22.54
CA VAL A 61 -0.97 8.58 22.90
C VAL A 61 -0.79 10.10 22.83
N GLY A 62 -1.87 10.86 22.64
CA GLY A 62 -1.85 12.32 22.62
C GLY A 62 -1.33 12.95 21.32
N LEU A 63 -1.14 12.18 20.26
CA LEU A 63 -0.61 12.70 18.99
C LEU A 63 -1.74 13.25 18.11
N ASN A 64 -1.74 14.56 17.82
CA ASN A 64 -2.74 15.22 16.96
C ASN A 64 -4.18 14.87 17.35
N SER A 65 -4.51 14.93 18.64
CA SER A 65 -5.77 14.38 19.18
C SER A 65 -7.05 15.03 18.61
N ASP A 66 -6.92 16.24 18.08
CA ASP A 66 -7.94 17.03 17.37
C ASP A 66 -8.17 16.57 15.92
N VAL A 67 -7.24 15.79 15.35
CA VAL A 67 -7.34 15.27 13.98
C VAL A 67 -8.12 13.96 13.97
N GLU A 68 -9.26 13.95 13.29
CA GLU A 68 -10.12 12.75 13.15
C GLU A 68 -9.46 11.63 12.33
N GLN A 69 -8.82 11.99 11.23
CA GLN A 69 -8.18 11.05 10.32
C GLN A 69 -6.96 11.69 9.67
N SER A 70 -5.81 11.01 9.71
CA SER A 70 -4.59 11.50 9.07
C SER A 70 -4.41 10.89 7.68
N LEU A 71 -3.94 11.73 6.77
CA LEU A 71 -3.33 11.31 5.51
C LEU A 71 -1.93 10.76 5.80
N ILE A 72 -1.64 9.56 5.31
CA ILE A 72 -0.36 8.88 5.52
C ILE A 72 0.51 9.02 4.26
N TYR A 73 -0.05 8.76 3.08
CA TYR A 73 0.65 8.94 1.82
C TYR A 73 -0.32 9.23 0.67
N VAL A 74 0.21 9.87 -0.36
CA VAL A 74 -0.41 9.97 -1.69
C VAL A 74 0.64 9.51 -2.67
N ALA A 75 0.32 8.52 -3.49
CA ALA A 75 1.28 8.00 -4.45
C ALA A 75 0.60 7.61 -5.75
N LYS A 76 1.30 7.87 -6.85
CA LYS A 76 0.84 7.54 -8.20
C LYS A 76 1.36 6.16 -8.57
N ILE A 77 0.51 5.38 -9.22
CA ILE A 77 0.89 4.07 -9.76
C ILE A 77 1.90 4.29 -10.88
N ASP A 78 3.10 3.76 -10.68
CA ASP A 78 4.20 3.82 -11.62
C ASP A 78 4.31 2.51 -12.40
N GLU A 79 4.11 1.38 -11.71
CA GLU A 79 4.23 0.05 -12.28
C GLU A 79 3.27 -0.93 -11.59
N ILE A 80 2.70 -1.86 -12.35
CA ILE A 80 1.85 -2.95 -11.86
C ILE A 80 2.52 -4.24 -12.28
N LEU A 81 2.81 -5.12 -11.31
CA LEU A 81 3.43 -6.41 -11.54
C LEU A 81 2.52 -7.55 -11.09
N GLY A 82 2.59 -8.65 -11.80
CA GLY A 82 2.13 -9.93 -11.28
C GLY A 82 3.02 -10.40 -10.12
N LEU A 83 2.46 -11.23 -9.24
CA LEU A 83 3.18 -11.84 -8.13
C LEU A 83 4.49 -12.53 -8.56
N ASP A 84 4.45 -13.29 -9.65
CA ASP A 84 5.63 -14.01 -10.15
C ASP A 84 6.73 -13.06 -10.63
N GLU A 85 6.35 -11.94 -11.25
CA GLU A 85 7.28 -10.91 -11.70
C GLU A 85 7.91 -10.23 -10.49
N TYR A 86 7.11 -9.84 -9.49
CA TYR A 86 7.58 -9.27 -8.22
C TYR A 86 8.60 -10.18 -7.52
N PHE A 87 8.34 -11.49 -7.47
CA PHE A 87 9.26 -12.44 -6.84
C PHE A 87 10.53 -12.70 -7.64
N LYS A 88 10.51 -12.55 -8.96
CA LYS A 88 11.71 -12.71 -9.81
C LYS A 88 12.53 -11.43 -9.87
N ASP A 89 11.92 -10.28 -9.60
CA ASP A 89 12.60 -9.00 -9.66
C ASP A 89 13.59 -8.82 -8.50
N LYS A 90 14.83 -8.48 -8.83
CA LYS A 90 15.92 -8.27 -7.86
C LYS A 90 15.73 -6.96 -7.07
N ARG A 91 14.97 -5.99 -7.58
CA ARG A 91 14.64 -4.73 -6.88
C ARG A 91 13.95 -4.98 -5.54
N PHE A 92 13.19 -6.07 -5.44
CA PHE A 92 12.36 -6.38 -4.28
C PHE A 92 12.95 -7.47 -3.39
N GLU A 93 14.20 -7.89 -3.60
CA GLU A 93 14.82 -8.97 -2.81
C GLU A 93 14.74 -8.69 -1.30
N ASN A 94 15.05 -7.46 -0.89
CA ASN A 94 14.98 -7.04 0.52
C ASN A 94 13.55 -6.89 1.05
N LYS A 95 12.53 -6.86 0.18
CA LYS A 95 11.11 -6.78 0.55
C LYS A 95 10.43 -8.15 0.66
N LYS A 96 11.06 -9.21 0.18
CA LYS A 96 10.51 -10.57 0.20
C LYS A 96 10.63 -11.15 1.62
N VAL A 97 9.57 -11.04 2.41
CA VAL A 97 9.42 -11.89 3.61
C VAL A 97 9.18 -13.35 3.23
N ASN A 98 9.44 -14.29 4.14
CA ASN A 98 9.38 -15.74 3.89
C ASN A 98 8.17 -16.15 3.01
N LYS A 99 8.45 -16.74 1.83
CA LYS A 99 7.45 -17.13 0.80
C LYS A 99 6.22 -17.86 1.37
N LYS A 100 6.41 -18.65 2.43
CA LYS A 100 5.36 -19.43 3.10
C LYS A 100 4.31 -18.54 3.81
N VAL A 101 4.72 -17.42 4.40
CA VAL A 101 3.82 -16.44 5.02
C VAL A 101 2.97 -15.75 3.95
N MET A 102 3.58 -15.38 2.82
CA MET A 102 2.88 -14.76 1.69
C MET A 102 1.89 -15.69 0.97
N ILE A 103 2.08 -17.02 1.03
CA ILE A 103 1.17 -17.99 0.42
C ILE A 103 -0.07 -18.26 1.30
N ILE A 104 0.00 -18.02 2.61
CA ILE A 104 -1.14 -18.24 3.51
C ILE A 104 -2.21 -17.15 3.32
N GLU A 105 -1.83 -15.96 2.86
CA GLU A 105 -2.77 -14.86 2.50
C GLU A 105 -3.32 -14.96 1.06
N LYS A 106 -3.05 -16.08 0.36
CA LYS A 106 -3.05 -16.19 -1.10
C LYS A 106 -4.20 -17.04 -1.67
N GLU A 107 -5.44 -16.74 -1.32
CA GLU A 107 -6.59 -17.13 -2.15
C GLU A 107 -7.06 -15.91 -2.95
N GLY A 108 -6.50 -15.73 -4.15
CA GLY A 108 -6.91 -14.69 -5.11
C GLY A 108 -5.73 -14.11 -5.89
N GLU A 109 -5.88 -14.04 -7.22
CA GLU A 109 -4.92 -13.46 -8.18
C GLU A 109 -4.33 -12.13 -7.66
N THR A 110 -3.10 -12.18 -7.15
CA THR A 110 -2.53 -11.07 -6.39
C THR A 110 -1.75 -10.14 -7.32
N MET A 111 -2.20 -8.90 -7.46
CA MET A 111 -1.45 -7.82 -8.13
C MET A 111 -0.54 -7.09 -7.14
N PHE A 112 0.68 -6.76 -7.56
CA PHE A 112 1.61 -5.91 -6.81
C PHE A 112 1.63 -4.54 -7.47
N ILE A 113 1.36 -3.52 -6.67
CA ILE A 113 1.38 -2.14 -7.14
C ILE A 113 2.66 -1.50 -6.64
N ILE A 114 3.49 -1.04 -7.56
CA ILE A 114 4.66 -0.22 -7.25
C ILE A 114 4.24 1.24 -7.47
N LEU A 115 4.36 1.98 -6.39
CA LEU A 115 4.01 3.38 -6.33
C LEU A 115 5.28 4.19 -6.29
N LYS A 116 5.36 5.21 -7.16
CA LYS A 116 6.40 6.22 -7.04
C LYS A 116 5.96 7.23 -5.97
N MET A 117 6.71 7.31 -4.88
CA MET A 117 6.57 8.41 -3.95
C MET A 117 7.29 9.60 -4.57
N GLU A 118 6.54 10.64 -4.92
CA GLU A 118 7.14 11.92 -5.26
C GLU A 118 7.71 12.50 -3.97
N ASN A 119 9.03 12.40 -3.79
CA ASN A 119 9.71 13.22 -2.79
C ASN A 119 9.46 14.67 -3.16
N ARG A 120 8.69 15.39 -2.34
CA ARG A 120 8.79 16.84 -2.26
C ARG A 120 10.12 17.16 -1.60
N ASN A 121 11.21 17.06 -2.36
CA ASN A 121 12.38 17.85 -2.06
C ASN A 121 11.95 19.30 -2.27
N GLY A 122 11.68 19.98 -1.16
CA GLY A 122 11.70 21.44 -1.12
C GLY A 122 13.11 21.96 -1.29
#